data_AF-A0A3M1EI85-F1
#
_entry.id   AF-A0A3M1EI85-F1
#
_cell.length_a   1.000
_cell.length_b   1.000
_cell.length_c   1.000
_cell.angle_alpha   90.00
_cell.angle_beta   90.00
_cell.angle_gamma   90.00
#
_symmetry.space_group_name_H-M   'P 1'
#
loop_
_entity.id
_entity.type
_entity.pdbx_description
1 polymer ?
#
loop_
_entity_poly.entity_id
_entity_poly.type
_entity_poly.pdbx_seq_one_letter_code
_entity_poly.pdbx_strand_id
1 'polypeptide(L)'
;MSTTPPIEPIRPAYHLRILSDDQLAQLKSATLTILERTGFHCPSRRALKIYAEHGGVVDFDTQIVKLPPDVVLEALSHAPRHYILGGRTPAFDLDLSQPVTYEATDGTGTQTVDYVTGELRASVKDDVAKSARIADYLSSVSFYWPMVSAQDHPIAPSLHELDAAFNNTLKHVQTPTVVQEVTARYAVEMAKVIAGDEATMRARPPLSLLICT
;
A
#
# COMPACT_ATOMS: atom_id res chain seq x y z
N MET A 1 -19.54 3.73 23.38
CA MET A 1 -18.74 3.64 22.15
C MET A 1 -17.31 3.36 22.57
N SER A 2 -16.67 2.33 22.01
CA SER A 2 -15.25 2.07 22.26
C SER A 2 -14.43 3.20 21.64
N THR A 3 -13.46 3.72 22.38
CA THR A 3 -12.52 4.74 21.90
C THR A 3 -11.34 4.07 21.24
N THR A 4 -11.01 4.45 20.00
CA THR A 4 -9.75 4.07 19.35
C THR A 4 -8.58 4.61 20.18
N PRO A 5 -7.70 3.76 20.74
CA PRO A 5 -6.55 4.24 21.49
C PRO A 5 -5.52 4.92 20.58
N PRO A 6 -4.64 5.77 21.15
CA PRO A 6 -3.48 6.28 20.44
C PRO A 6 -2.62 5.15 19.86
N ILE A 7 -1.95 5.42 18.74
CA ILE A 7 -1.01 4.49 18.13
C ILE A 7 0.29 4.45 18.94
N GLU A 8 0.76 3.25 19.24
CA GLU A 8 2.00 2.98 19.97
C GLU A 8 2.97 2.23 19.04
N PRO A 9 3.74 2.96 18.19
CA PRO A 9 4.62 2.32 17.24
C PRO A 9 5.83 1.70 17.95
N ILE A 10 6.41 0.67 17.34
CA ILE A 10 7.57 -0.02 17.89
C ILE A 10 8.80 0.88 17.71
N ARG A 11 9.54 1.14 18.78
CA ARG A 11 10.85 1.80 18.70
C ARG A 11 11.95 0.73 18.73
N PRO A 12 12.69 0.51 17.63
CA PRO A 12 13.78 -0.45 17.64
C PRO A 12 14.86 -0.04 18.65
N ALA A 13 15.37 -1.00 19.42
CA ALA A 13 16.43 -0.75 20.41
C ALA A 13 17.81 -0.55 19.77
N TYR A 14 18.02 -1.06 18.56
CA TYR A 14 19.27 -0.98 17.83
C TYR A 14 19.02 -1.06 16.32
N HIS A 15 19.97 -0.55 15.53
CA HIS A 15 19.98 -0.65 14.07
C HIS A 15 21.10 -1.58 13.64
N LEU A 16 20.75 -2.68 12.96
CA LEU A 16 21.73 -3.64 12.46
C LEU A 16 22.11 -3.33 11.02
N ARG A 17 23.39 -3.03 10.77
CA ARG A 17 23.93 -2.86 9.42
C ARG A 17 24.61 -4.15 8.97
N ILE A 18 24.01 -4.85 8.00
CA ILE A 18 24.50 -6.14 7.49
C ILE A 18 25.50 -5.96 6.34
N LEU A 19 25.30 -4.96 5.47
CA LEU A 19 26.10 -4.73 4.27
C LEU A 19 27.08 -3.56 4.42
N SER A 20 28.30 -3.71 3.89
CA SER A 20 29.26 -2.62 3.75
C SER A 20 28.85 -1.63 2.65
N ASP A 21 29.47 -0.46 2.61
CA ASP A 21 29.24 0.53 1.52
C ASP A 21 29.63 -0.03 0.15
N ASP A 22 30.72 -0.81 0.07
CA ASP A 22 31.17 -1.44 -1.18
C ASP A 22 30.17 -2.49 -1.69
N GLN A 23 29.63 -3.32 -0.78
CA GLN A 23 28.60 -4.30 -1.13
C GLN A 23 27.30 -3.61 -1.60
N LEU A 24 26.93 -2.49 -0.95
CA LEU A 24 25.77 -1.70 -1.36
C LEU A 24 25.99 -1.07 -2.75
N ALA A 25 27.17 -0.53 -3.01
CA ALA A 25 27.54 0.03 -4.31
C ALA A 25 27.51 -1.04 -5.41
N GLN A 26 28.00 -2.25 -5.12
CA GLN A 26 27.97 -3.38 -6.03
C GLN A 26 26.52 -3.79 -6.36
N LEU A 27 25.65 -3.94 -5.36
CA LEU A 27 24.23 -4.26 -5.56
C LEU A 27 23.53 -3.19 -6.39
N LYS A 28 23.76 -1.91 -6.08
CA LYS A 28 23.19 -0.80 -6.85
C LYS A 28 23.61 -0.86 -8.33
N SER A 29 24.91 -1.05 -8.59
CA SER A 29 25.44 -1.16 -9.95
C SER A 29 24.87 -2.37 -10.70
N ALA A 30 24.76 -3.52 -10.03
CA ALA A 30 24.18 -4.73 -10.62
C ALA A 30 22.69 -4.54 -10.96
N THR A 31 21.89 -3.94 -10.08
CA THR A 31 20.48 -3.64 -10.32
C THR A 31 20.31 -2.72 -11.54
N LEU A 32 21.08 -1.64 -11.62
CA LEU A 32 21.03 -0.72 -12.77
C LEU A 32 21.46 -1.42 -14.07
N THR A 33 22.46 -2.30 -14.00
CA THR A 33 22.90 -3.11 -15.16
C THR A 33 21.80 -4.05 -15.64
N ILE A 34 21.05 -4.69 -14.72
CA ILE A 34 19.92 -5.57 -15.07
C ILE A 34 18.81 -4.75 -15.74
N LEU A 35 18.43 -3.61 -15.17
CA LEU A 35 17.40 -2.75 -15.74
C LEU A 35 17.77 -2.22 -17.13
N GLU A 36 19.04 -1.88 -17.36
CA GLU A 36 19.54 -1.38 -18.64
C GLU A 36 19.66 -2.49 -19.69
N ARG A 37 20.23 -3.65 -19.34
CA ARG A 37 20.59 -4.69 -20.32
C ARG A 37 19.47 -5.70 -20.55
N THR A 38 18.84 -6.15 -19.45
CA THR A 38 17.78 -7.17 -19.47
C THR A 38 16.42 -6.51 -19.56
N GLY A 39 16.14 -5.52 -18.70
CA GLY A 39 14.83 -4.90 -18.58
C GLY A 39 13.81 -5.79 -17.87
N PHE A 40 12.53 -5.44 -18.01
CA PHE A 40 11.40 -6.17 -17.44
C PHE A 40 10.20 -6.14 -18.40
N HIS A 41 9.32 -7.14 -18.28
CA HIS A 41 8.08 -7.22 -19.05
C HIS A 41 7.02 -6.29 -18.45
N CYS A 42 6.39 -5.47 -19.29
CA CYS A 42 5.35 -4.54 -18.89
C CYS A 42 4.13 -4.66 -19.82
N PRO A 43 3.12 -5.49 -19.47
CA PRO A 43 1.97 -5.78 -20.32
C PRO A 43 0.91 -4.66 -20.34
N SER A 44 1.35 -3.40 -20.31
CA SER A 44 0.46 -2.23 -20.36
C SER A 44 0.94 -1.25 -21.42
N ARG A 45 0.19 -1.16 -22.53
CA ARG A 45 0.53 -0.25 -23.64
C ARG A 45 0.60 1.21 -23.19
N ARG A 46 -0.16 1.59 -22.16
CA ARG A 46 -0.10 2.93 -21.56
C ARG A 46 1.22 3.13 -20.82
N ALA A 47 1.64 2.17 -19.99
CA ALA A 47 2.91 2.26 -19.28
C ALA A 47 4.12 2.24 -20.24
N LEU A 48 4.09 1.40 -21.28
CA LEU A 48 5.12 1.36 -22.34
C LEU A 48 5.35 2.74 -22.98
N LYS A 49 4.27 3.48 -23.30
CA LYS A 49 4.38 4.83 -23.83
C LYS A 49 5.03 5.80 -22.85
N ILE A 50 4.62 5.75 -21.58
CA ILE A 50 5.20 6.60 -20.53
C ILE A 50 6.70 6.34 -20.40
N TYR A 51 7.13 5.07 -20.39
CA TYR A 51 8.55 4.74 -20.34
C TYR A 51 9.30 5.27 -21.57
N ALA A 52 8.77 5.09 -22.77
CA ALA A 52 9.40 5.60 -24.00
C ALA A 52 9.53 7.14 -24.02
N GLU A 53 8.51 7.84 -23.55
CA GLU A 53 8.50 9.31 -23.45
C GLU A 53 9.53 9.86 -22.44
N HIS A 54 9.93 9.05 -21.46
CA HIS A 54 10.84 9.45 -20.37
C HIS A 54 12.22 8.76 -20.48
N GLY A 55 12.63 8.35 -21.68
CA GLY A 55 13.99 7.84 -21.94
C GLY A 55 14.19 6.33 -21.74
N GLY A 56 13.14 5.58 -21.42
CA GLY A 56 13.16 4.12 -21.44
C GLY A 56 13.29 3.57 -22.86
N VAL A 57 14.08 2.52 -23.04
CA VAL A 57 14.18 1.79 -24.31
C VAL A 57 13.11 0.71 -24.31
N VAL A 58 12.10 0.89 -25.16
CA VAL A 58 10.89 0.06 -25.16
C VAL A 58 10.78 -0.74 -26.45
N ASP A 59 10.67 -2.04 -26.31
CA ASP A 59 10.18 -2.92 -27.36
C ASP A 59 8.67 -3.09 -27.21
N PHE A 60 7.90 -2.52 -28.13
CA PHE A 60 6.44 -2.56 -28.09
C PHE A 60 5.84 -3.90 -28.51
N ASP A 61 6.59 -4.72 -29.24
CA ASP A 61 6.14 -6.03 -29.71
C ASP A 61 6.33 -7.09 -28.62
N THR A 62 7.50 -7.10 -27.98
CA THR A 62 7.79 -8.00 -26.85
C THR A 62 7.35 -7.44 -25.50
N GLN A 63 6.96 -6.16 -25.45
CA GLN A 63 6.57 -5.43 -24.24
C GLN A 63 7.67 -5.40 -23.17
N ILE A 64 8.93 -5.43 -23.59
CA ILE A 64 10.08 -5.32 -22.70
C ILE A 64 10.50 -3.86 -22.58
N VAL A 65 10.67 -3.40 -21.34
CA VAL A 65 11.18 -2.08 -20.99
C VAL A 65 12.58 -2.21 -20.42
N LYS A 66 13.54 -1.49 -21.00
CA LYS A 66 14.89 -1.33 -20.46
C LYS A 66 15.08 0.12 -20.00
N LEU A 67 15.70 0.30 -18.84
CA LEU A 67 15.89 1.62 -18.22
C LEU A 67 17.38 1.92 -18.07
N PRO A 68 17.90 2.91 -18.81
CA PRO A 68 19.24 3.44 -18.59
C PRO A 68 19.44 3.94 -17.15
N PRO A 69 20.65 3.85 -16.57
CA PRO A 69 20.89 4.23 -15.17
C PRO A 69 20.53 5.68 -14.83
N ASP A 70 20.82 6.61 -15.74
CA ASP A 70 20.49 8.03 -15.60
C ASP A 70 18.98 8.27 -15.54
N VAL A 71 18.20 7.56 -16.38
CA VAL A 71 16.73 7.60 -16.35
C VAL A 71 16.19 7.12 -14.99
N VAL A 72 16.72 6.01 -14.47
CA VAL A 72 16.30 5.48 -13.16
C VAL A 72 16.65 6.47 -12.04
N LEU A 73 17.87 7.00 -12.02
CA LEU A 73 18.33 7.91 -10.96
C LEU A 73 17.58 9.25 -11.00
N GLU A 74 17.28 9.75 -12.19
CA GLU A 74 16.49 10.97 -12.36
C GLU A 74 15.04 10.77 -11.90
N ALA A 75 14.39 9.66 -12.28
CA ALA A 75 13.04 9.36 -11.80
C ALA A 75 12.98 9.25 -10.26
N LEU A 76 13.98 8.61 -9.65
CA LEU A 76 14.08 8.49 -8.18
C LEU A 76 14.37 9.83 -7.48
N SER A 77 15.01 10.80 -8.14
CA SER A 77 15.33 12.11 -7.55
C SER A 77 14.06 12.92 -7.21
N HIS A 78 12.96 12.65 -7.91
CA HIS A 78 11.66 13.27 -7.70
C HIS A 78 10.85 12.64 -6.55
N ALA A 79 11.25 11.46 -6.06
CA ALA A 79 10.52 10.75 -5.01
C ALA A 79 10.81 11.38 -3.64
N PRO A 80 9.76 11.68 -2.82
CA PRO A 80 9.97 12.19 -1.48
C PRO A 80 10.67 11.15 -0.61
N ARG A 81 11.61 11.60 0.24
CA ARG A 81 12.32 10.71 1.18
C ARG A 81 11.42 10.19 2.29
N HIS A 82 10.50 11.04 2.74
CA HIS A 82 9.51 10.73 3.78
C HIS A 82 8.20 11.44 3.42
N TYR A 83 7.09 10.87 3.87
CA TYR A 83 5.74 11.40 3.65
C TYR A 83 4.84 10.93 4.79
N ILE A 84 3.63 11.47 4.86
CA ILE A 84 2.62 11.10 5.85
C ILE A 84 1.67 10.06 5.26
N LEU A 85 1.38 9.01 6.04
CA LEU A 85 0.20 8.17 5.83
C LEU A 85 -0.93 8.70 6.72
N GLY A 86 -2.00 9.20 6.10
CA GLY A 86 -3.07 9.86 6.83
C GLY A 86 -3.97 8.88 7.57
N GLY A 87 -4.34 9.19 8.80
CA GLY A 87 -5.54 8.63 9.44
C GLY A 87 -6.79 9.48 9.14
N ARG A 88 -7.95 9.04 9.64
CA ARG A 88 -9.22 9.80 9.60
C ARG A 88 -9.06 11.20 10.17
N THR A 89 -8.29 11.30 11.24
CA THR A 89 -7.97 12.55 11.93
C THR A 89 -6.46 12.63 12.14
N PRO A 90 -5.91 13.84 12.38
CA PRO A 90 -4.46 14.03 12.60
C PRO A 90 -3.87 13.19 13.73
N ALA A 91 -4.69 12.76 14.70
CA ALA A 91 -4.24 11.92 15.80
C ALA A 91 -3.81 10.51 15.36
N PHE A 92 -4.16 10.07 14.14
CA PHE A 92 -3.87 8.74 13.62
C PHE A 92 -2.97 8.78 12.38
N ASP A 93 -2.23 9.87 12.19
CA ASP A 93 -1.22 9.96 11.14
C ASP A 93 0.02 9.17 11.47
N LEU A 94 0.61 8.57 10.44
CA LEU A 94 1.91 7.95 10.52
C LEU A 94 2.92 8.85 9.81
N ASP A 95 3.87 9.35 10.58
CA ASP A 95 4.99 10.15 10.07
C ASP A 95 6.16 9.22 9.77
N LEU A 96 6.36 8.92 8.49
CA LEU A 96 7.40 7.99 8.03
C LEU A 96 8.82 8.55 8.16
N SER A 97 9.00 9.78 8.66
CA SER A 97 10.32 10.30 9.00
C SER A 97 10.81 9.87 10.39
N GLN A 98 9.91 9.34 11.23
CA GLN A 98 10.26 8.95 12.58
C GLN A 98 11.03 7.62 12.61
N PRO A 99 12.01 7.45 13.52
CA PRO A 99 12.76 6.20 13.68
C PRO A 99 11.95 5.18 14.50
N VAL A 100 10.76 4.84 14.02
CA VAL A 100 9.83 3.88 14.61
C VAL A 100 9.30 2.96 13.51
N THR A 101 8.78 1.81 13.91
CA THR A 101 8.13 0.83 13.03
C THR A 101 6.63 0.87 13.30
N TYR A 102 5.88 1.14 12.24
CA TYR A 102 4.43 1.06 12.23
C TYR A 102 4.02 -0.34 11.78
N GLU A 103 3.28 -1.06 12.62
CA GLU A 103 2.81 -2.40 12.31
C GLU A 103 1.38 -2.35 11.75
N ALA A 104 1.04 -3.33 10.92
CA ALA A 104 -0.32 -3.52 10.44
C ALA A 104 -0.74 -4.98 10.52
N THR A 105 -2.04 -5.19 10.40
CA THR A 105 -2.53 -6.48 9.92
C THR A 105 -2.01 -6.74 8.51
N ASP A 106 -2.05 -8.00 8.09
CA ASP A 106 -1.74 -8.40 6.71
C ASP A 106 -2.77 -9.46 6.30
N GLY A 107 -3.05 -9.55 5.00
CA GLY A 107 -3.87 -10.58 4.44
C GLY A 107 -4.53 -10.20 3.13
N THR A 108 -5.35 -11.12 2.64
CA THR A 108 -6.40 -10.97 1.62
C THR A 108 -7.08 -12.33 1.48
N GLY A 109 -7.21 -13.05 2.60
CA GLY A 109 -7.70 -14.42 2.62
C GLY A 109 -9.12 -14.50 2.06
N THR A 110 -9.40 -15.55 1.29
CA THR A 110 -10.75 -15.83 0.78
C THR A 110 -11.63 -16.59 1.79
N GLN A 111 -11.03 -17.04 2.90
CA GLN A 111 -11.67 -17.79 3.96
C GLN A 111 -11.27 -17.25 5.32
N THR A 112 -12.13 -17.46 6.30
CA THR A 112 -11.89 -17.12 7.70
C THR A 112 -12.45 -18.22 8.61
N VAL A 113 -11.90 -18.30 9.81
CA VAL A 113 -12.49 -19.12 10.88
C VAL A 113 -13.53 -18.26 11.59
N ASP A 114 -14.77 -18.72 11.61
CA ASP A 114 -15.84 -18.06 12.33
C ASP A 114 -15.57 -18.11 13.84
N TYR A 115 -15.46 -16.96 14.49
CA TYR A 115 -15.04 -16.88 15.89
C TYR A 115 -16.09 -17.42 16.89
N VAL A 116 -17.32 -17.66 16.46
CA VAL A 116 -18.38 -18.23 17.31
C VAL A 116 -18.40 -19.75 17.17
N THR A 117 -18.37 -20.25 15.94
CA THR A 117 -18.53 -21.69 15.65
C THR A 117 -17.20 -22.45 15.55
N GLY A 118 -16.10 -21.76 15.25
CA GLY A 118 -14.79 -22.35 14.98
C GLY A 118 -14.66 -22.98 13.59
N GLU A 119 -15.68 -22.84 12.73
CA GLU A 119 -15.69 -23.44 11.39
C GLU A 119 -15.00 -22.54 10.37
N LEU A 120 -14.28 -23.18 9.43
CA LEU A 120 -13.72 -22.50 8.27
C LEU A 120 -14.81 -22.24 7.23
N ARG A 121 -14.99 -20.99 6.83
CA ARG A 121 -15.96 -20.58 5.80
C ARG A 121 -15.40 -19.51 4.88
N ALA A 122 -16.07 -19.26 3.75
CA ALA A 122 -15.77 -18.10 2.92
C ALA A 122 -15.93 -16.81 3.76
N SER A 123 -15.01 -15.86 3.56
CA SER A 123 -15.06 -14.56 4.23
C SER A 123 -16.10 -13.65 3.58
N VAL A 124 -16.73 -12.81 4.38
CA VAL A 124 -17.73 -11.83 3.95
C VAL A 124 -17.30 -10.42 4.35
N LYS A 125 -17.94 -9.38 3.81
CA LYS A 125 -17.65 -7.98 4.14
C LYS A 125 -17.68 -7.70 5.65
N ASP A 126 -18.58 -8.36 6.38
CA ASP A 126 -18.68 -8.22 7.83
C ASP A 126 -17.41 -8.73 8.56
N ASP A 127 -16.71 -9.72 8.01
CA ASP A 127 -15.43 -10.16 8.56
C ASP A 127 -14.36 -9.06 8.40
N VAL A 128 -14.36 -8.34 7.27
CA VAL A 128 -13.49 -7.16 7.05
C VAL A 128 -13.80 -6.05 8.06
N ALA A 129 -15.09 -5.81 8.34
CA ALA A 129 -15.50 -4.84 9.34
C ALA A 129 -15.03 -5.25 10.75
N LYS A 130 -15.18 -6.52 11.10
CA LYS A 130 -14.73 -7.07 12.39
C LYS A 130 -13.20 -7.00 12.54
N SER A 131 -12.44 -7.37 11.51
CA SER A 131 -10.98 -7.25 11.54
C SER A 131 -10.52 -5.80 11.64
N ALA A 132 -11.20 -4.87 10.96
CA ALA A 132 -10.93 -3.44 11.09
C ALA A 132 -11.14 -2.95 12.54
N ARG A 133 -12.21 -3.40 13.22
CA ARG A 133 -12.45 -3.05 14.62
C ARG A 133 -11.38 -3.61 15.57
N ILE A 134 -10.91 -4.83 15.32
CA ILE A 134 -9.83 -5.42 16.10
C ILE A 134 -8.55 -4.60 15.91
N ALA A 135 -8.18 -4.31 14.66
CA ALA A 135 -7.03 -3.47 14.34
C ALA A 135 -7.16 -2.07 14.95
N ASP A 136 -8.36 -1.48 14.93
CA ASP A 136 -8.65 -0.17 15.52
C ASP A 136 -8.41 -0.16 17.03
N TYR A 137 -8.87 -1.21 17.74
CA TYR A 137 -8.75 -1.34 19.19
C TYR A 137 -7.31 -1.56 19.69
N LEU A 138 -6.42 -2.15 18.89
CA LEU A 138 -5.05 -2.48 19.31
C LEU A 138 -4.09 -1.30 19.08
N SER A 139 -3.52 -0.71 20.14
CA SER A 139 -2.55 0.40 20.01
C SER A 139 -1.29 0.03 19.23
N SER A 140 -0.88 -1.25 19.31
CA SER A 140 0.27 -1.79 18.58
C SER A 140 0.03 -1.91 17.07
N VAL A 141 -1.23 -1.97 16.61
CA VAL A 141 -1.58 -1.98 15.19
C VAL A 141 -1.74 -0.52 14.74
N SER A 142 -0.79 -0.03 13.95
CA SER A 142 -0.68 1.38 13.56
C SER A 142 -1.57 1.75 12.37
N PHE A 143 -1.74 0.83 11.42
CA PHE A 143 -2.65 1.00 10.28
C PHE A 143 -3.35 -0.32 9.96
N TYR A 144 -4.41 -0.23 9.18
CA TYR A 144 -5.24 -1.37 8.85
C TYR A 144 -5.05 -1.81 7.41
N TRP A 145 -4.79 -3.10 7.24
CA TRP A 145 -4.88 -3.81 5.98
C TRP A 145 -5.95 -4.90 6.11
N PRO A 146 -6.95 -4.98 5.21
CA PRO A 146 -7.95 -6.04 5.21
C PRO A 146 -7.37 -7.46 5.27
N MET A 147 -7.59 -8.18 6.37
CA MET A 147 -7.07 -9.54 6.55
C MET A 147 -7.72 -10.56 5.60
N VAL A 148 -8.96 -10.28 5.21
CA VAL A 148 -9.77 -11.14 4.34
C VAL A 148 -10.45 -10.32 3.25
N SER A 149 -10.88 -11.00 2.19
CA SER A 149 -11.61 -10.38 1.08
C SER A 149 -13.12 -10.55 1.25
N ALA A 150 -13.90 -9.58 0.77
CA ALA A 150 -15.36 -9.61 0.81
C ALA A 150 -15.94 -10.51 -0.31
N GLN A 151 -15.93 -11.84 -0.11
CA GLN A 151 -16.36 -12.81 -1.13
C GLN A 151 -17.85 -12.73 -1.46
N ASP A 152 -18.66 -12.15 -0.58
CA ASP A 152 -20.09 -11.84 -0.78
C ASP A 152 -20.34 -10.66 -1.75
N HIS A 153 -19.29 -9.98 -2.20
CA HIS A 153 -19.35 -8.87 -3.17
C HIS A 153 -18.41 -9.07 -4.37
N PRO A 154 -18.66 -10.07 -5.24
CA PRO A 154 -17.69 -10.51 -6.25
C PRO A 154 -17.41 -9.49 -7.38
N ILE A 155 -18.27 -8.48 -7.57
CA ILE A 155 -18.10 -7.49 -8.64
C ILE A 155 -17.04 -6.44 -8.30
N ALA A 156 -17.02 -5.97 -7.05
CA ALA A 156 -16.14 -4.91 -6.59
C ALA A 156 -15.71 -5.13 -5.13
N PRO A 157 -15.10 -6.29 -4.80
CA PRO A 157 -14.80 -6.64 -3.42
C PRO A 157 -13.90 -5.59 -2.76
N SER A 158 -12.95 -5.03 -3.51
CA SER A 158 -12.04 -3.97 -3.04
C SER A 158 -12.75 -2.69 -2.56
N LEU A 159 -13.80 -2.25 -3.23
CA LEU A 159 -14.57 -1.07 -2.81
C LEU A 159 -15.42 -1.38 -1.57
N HIS A 160 -15.96 -2.59 -1.48
CA HIS A 160 -16.69 -3.04 -0.29
C HIS A 160 -15.78 -3.24 0.92
N GLU A 161 -14.55 -3.71 0.70
CA GLU A 161 -13.49 -3.81 1.71
C GLU A 161 -13.09 -2.43 2.23
N LEU A 162 -12.89 -1.46 1.33
CA LEU A 162 -12.60 -0.07 1.71
C LEU A 162 -13.75 0.56 2.49
N ASP A 163 -15.00 0.34 2.08
CA ASP A 163 -16.17 0.83 2.80
C ASP A 163 -16.25 0.21 4.20
N ALA A 164 -16.05 -1.10 4.32
CA ALA A 164 -16.00 -1.77 5.61
C ALA A 164 -14.86 -1.24 6.49
N ALA A 165 -13.66 -1.07 5.93
CA ALA A 165 -12.49 -0.52 6.62
C ALA A 165 -12.79 0.89 7.16
N PHE A 166 -13.20 1.80 6.28
CA PHE A 166 -13.44 3.19 6.64
C PHE A 166 -14.66 3.39 7.56
N ASN A 167 -15.57 2.43 7.69
CA ASN A 167 -16.64 2.52 8.68
C ASN A 167 -16.23 1.95 10.06
N ASN A 168 -15.05 1.34 10.17
CA ASN A 168 -14.67 0.56 11.36
C ASN A 168 -13.26 0.83 11.90
N THR A 169 -12.48 1.72 11.27
CA THR A 169 -11.24 2.24 11.86
C THR A 169 -11.01 3.73 11.58
N LEU A 170 -10.37 4.41 12.54
CA LEU A 170 -9.86 5.78 12.37
C LEU A 170 -8.43 5.82 11.82
N LYS A 171 -7.74 4.68 11.77
CA LYS A 171 -6.35 4.56 11.33
C LYS A 171 -6.25 4.59 9.81
N HIS A 172 -5.02 4.77 9.30
CA HIS A 172 -4.73 4.67 7.88
C HIS A 172 -5.17 3.31 7.31
N VAL A 173 -5.66 3.28 6.07
CA VAL A 173 -6.05 2.04 5.39
C VAL A 173 -5.09 1.77 4.24
N GLN A 174 -4.57 0.54 4.17
CA GLN A 174 -3.79 0.04 3.04
C GLN A 174 -4.53 -1.14 2.39
N THR A 175 -4.49 -1.24 1.06
CA THR A 175 -5.09 -2.39 0.37
C THR A 175 -4.30 -2.81 -0.89
N PRO A 176 -4.21 -4.12 -1.19
CA PRO A 176 -3.66 -4.64 -2.44
C PRO A 176 -4.74 -4.91 -3.50
N THR A 177 -6.03 -4.85 -3.16
CA THR A 177 -7.12 -5.37 -4.00
C THR A 177 -7.64 -4.38 -5.04
N VAL A 178 -7.21 -3.13 -4.98
CA VAL A 178 -7.57 -2.08 -5.95
C VAL A 178 -6.61 -2.14 -7.14
N VAL A 179 -6.91 -3.03 -8.09
CA VAL A 179 -6.01 -3.34 -9.22
C VAL A 179 -6.51 -2.86 -10.59
N GLN A 180 -7.78 -2.47 -10.70
CA GLN A 180 -8.37 -1.97 -11.95
C GLN A 180 -8.51 -0.45 -11.93
N GLU A 181 -8.40 0.18 -13.11
CA GLU A 181 -8.53 1.63 -13.24
C GLU A 181 -9.87 2.16 -12.69
N VAL A 182 -10.98 1.48 -13.00
CA VAL A 182 -12.31 1.89 -12.55
C VAL A 182 -12.40 1.86 -11.03
N THR A 183 -11.97 0.76 -10.39
CA THR A 183 -11.96 0.65 -8.93
C THR A 183 -10.99 1.65 -8.29
N ALA A 184 -9.84 1.94 -8.92
CA ALA A 184 -8.89 2.92 -8.41
C ALA A 184 -9.48 4.33 -8.39
N ARG A 185 -10.23 4.72 -9.43
CA ARG A 185 -10.94 6.01 -9.47
C ARG A 185 -11.95 6.12 -8.34
N TYR A 186 -12.76 5.10 -8.10
CA TYR A 186 -13.71 5.10 -6.98
C TYR A 186 -13.01 5.10 -5.61
N ALA A 187 -11.92 4.36 -5.46
CA ALA A 187 -11.14 4.36 -4.22
C ALA A 187 -10.57 5.75 -3.90
N VAL A 188 -10.14 6.51 -4.91
CA VAL A 188 -9.71 7.91 -4.77
C VAL A 188 -10.86 8.81 -4.31
N GLU A 189 -12.06 8.65 -4.88
CA GLU A 189 -13.24 9.41 -4.42
C GLU A 189 -13.61 9.07 -2.96
N MET A 190 -13.54 7.80 -2.58
CA MET A 190 -13.74 7.39 -1.18
C MET A 190 -12.70 8.03 -0.27
N ALA A 191 -11.41 7.99 -0.63
CA ALA A 191 -10.33 8.62 0.12
C ALA A 191 -10.50 10.13 0.25
N LYS A 192 -11.00 10.81 -0.79
CA LYS A 192 -11.33 12.24 -0.76
C LYS A 192 -12.45 12.56 0.23
N VAL A 193 -13.50 11.74 0.28
CA VAL A 193 -14.58 11.86 1.28
C VAL A 193 -14.01 11.67 2.69
N ILE A 194 -13.13 10.69 2.89
CA ILE A 194 -12.50 10.44 4.19
C ILE A 194 -11.62 11.62 4.63
N ALA A 195 -10.88 12.22 3.70
CA ALA A 195 -10.02 13.38 3.97
C ALA A 195 -10.79 14.69 4.13
N GLY A 196 -12.05 14.75 3.71
CA GLY A 196 -12.90 15.95 3.72
C GLY A 196 -12.71 16.86 2.50
N ASP A 197 -11.50 16.96 1.96
CA ASP A 197 -11.20 17.69 0.72
C ASP A 197 -9.95 17.15 0.00
N GLU A 198 -9.72 17.64 -1.23
CA GLU A 198 -8.60 17.19 -2.06
C GLU A 198 -7.22 17.68 -1.54
N ALA A 199 -7.14 18.87 -0.97
CA ALA A 199 -5.88 19.41 -0.48
C ALA A 199 -5.36 18.57 0.71
N THR A 200 -6.27 18.23 1.62
CA THR A 200 -6.04 17.34 2.77
C THR A 200 -5.71 15.94 2.29
N MET A 201 -6.47 15.38 1.33
CA MET A 201 -6.17 14.07 0.76
C MET A 201 -4.75 14.01 0.17
N ARG A 202 -4.29 15.06 -0.52
CA ARG A 202 -2.93 15.12 -1.09
C ARG A 202 -1.84 15.27 -0.04
N ALA A 203 -2.09 16.04 1.01
CA ALA A 203 -1.11 16.28 2.08
C ALA A 203 -0.94 15.06 3.01
N ARG A 204 -2.02 14.30 3.24
CA ARG A 204 -2.11 13.22 4.22
C ARG A 204 -3.10 12.15 3.73
N PRO A 205 -2.74 11.37 2.70
CA PRO A 205 -3.65 10.44 2.06
C PRO A 205 -4.14 9.37 3.04
N PRO A 206 -5.47 9.20 3.24
CA PRO A 206 -6.01 8.20 4.16
C PRO A 206 -5.96 6.77 3.64
N LEU A 207 -5.51 6.61 2.38
CA LEU A 207 -5.44 5.36 1.65
C LEU A 207 -4.07 5.22 0.98
N SER A 208 -3.46 4.05 1.12
CA SER A 208 -2.33 3.63 0.29
C SER A 208 -2.64 2.31 -0.41
N LEU A 209 -2.00 2.07 -1.56
CA LEU A 209 -2.15 0.83 -2.31
C LEU A 209 -0.83 0.07 -2.29
N LEU A 210 -0.89 -1.22 -1.98
CA LEU A 210 0.24 -2.12 -2.20
C LEU A 210 0.12 -2.71 -3.62
N ILE A 211 1.15 -2.50 -4.44
CA ILE A 211 1.20 -2.99 -5.81
C ILE A 211 2.29 -4.06 -5.92
N CYS A 212 1.88 -5.30 -6.16
CA CYS A 212 2.81 -6.40 -6.44
C CYS A 212 3.33 -6.31 -7.88
N THR A 213 4.62 -6.56 -8.07
CA THR A 213 5.31 -6.61 -9.37
C THR A 213 5.65 -8.02 -9.78
#